data_AF-A0A6S6RVT9-F1
#
_entry.id   AF-A0A6S6RVT9-F1
#
_cell.length_a   1.000
_cell.length_b   1.000
_cell.length_c   1.000
_cell.angle_alpha   90.00
_cell.angle_beta   90.00
_cell.angle_gamma   90.00
#
_symmetry.space_group_name_H-M   'P 1'
#
loop_
_entity.id
_entity.type
_entity.pdbx_description
1 polymer ?
#
loop_
_entity_poly.entity_id
_entity_poly.type
_entity_poly.pdbx_seq_one_letter_code
_entity_poly.pdbx_strand_id
1 'polypeptide(L)'
;MTKSEVLFEQAQKSIPGGVNSPVRAFSGVGGIPRFIARAEGAYMFDADGNKLIDYVGSWGPMIAGHAHPEVVEVVREAALAGLSYGAPTEVEVRMADKVCEIVPSMDMVRMVSSGTEATMSAIRLARGFTGRNFIVKFEGGYHGHGDSLLVKAGSGALTFGEPNSPGVPAALAQYTLTLDFNNSEQIREVFAEKGSEIACIIVEPVSGNMNCVPPVPGFLETLREVCDESGAVLIFDEVMTGFRVALGGAQEVYGVKPDLTTLGKIIGGGMPVGAFGGRRDIMEHLSPLGPVYQAGTLSGNPLAMSAGLKMMEIISRDGFYAELTDKTTRLVDGMFSAAKEAGIPVSSNQVGGMFGLFFSEEEKVTNYQQVTACNIDRFNQFFHGMLDRGVYMAPSAFEAGFASTAHTDEDLAATLKAAREVFAELAG
;
A
#
# COMPACT_ATOMS: atom_id res chain seq x y z
N MET A 1 2.46 -23.47 26.07
CA MET A 1 2.00 -22.26 25.39
C MET A 1 3.17 -21.32 25.18
N THR A 2 3.32 -20.81 23.98
CA THR A 2 4.25 -19.71 23.67
C THR A 2 3.75 -18.40 24.31
N LYS A 3 4.61 -17.41 24.47
CA LYS A 3 4.21 -16.08 24.94
C LYS A 3 3.29 -15.39 23.94
N SER A 4 3.49 -15.59 22.63
CA SER A 4 2.57 -15.09 21.61
C SER A 4 1.15 -15.67 21.76
N GLU A 5 1.02 -16.97 22.06
CA GLU A 5 -0.26 -17.61 22.37
C GLU A 5 -0.94 -16.97 23.58
N VAL A 6 -0.22 -16.82 24.68
CA VAL A 6 -0.74 -16.21 25.91
C VAL A 6 -1.21 -14.77 25.66
N LEU A 7 -0.45 -13.98 24.91
CA LEU A 7 -0.82 -12.61 24.57
C LEU A 7 -2.05 -12.56 23.66
N PHE A 8 -2.18 -13.49 22.70
CA PHE A 8 -3.35 -13.55 21.83
C PHE A 8 -4.63 -13.90 22.60
N GLU A 9 -4.58 -14.90 23.48
CA GLU A 9 -5.70 -15.26 24.36
C GLU A 9 -6.12 -14.10 25.28
N GLN A 10 -5.14 -13.32 25.77
CA GLN A 10 -5.42 -12.12 26.55
C GLN A 10 -6.07 -11.03 25.70
N ALA A 11 -5.52 -10.78 24.50
CA ALA A 11 -6.01 -9.76 23.58
C ALA A 11 -7.47 -10.00 23.16
N GLN A 12 -7.85 -11.25 22.92
CA GLN A 12 -9.22 -11.63 22.54
C GLN A 12 -10.29 -11.24 23.57
N LYS A 13 -9.91 -10.99 24.83
CA LYS A 13 -10.85 -10.56 25.89
C LYS A 13 -11.29 -9.11 25.73
N SER A 14 -10.47 -8.27 25.10
CA SER A 14 -10.68 -6.81 25.10
C SER A 14 -10.53 -6.15 23.74
N ILE A 15 -10.04 -6.87 22.73
CA ILE A 15 -9.85 -6.40 21.36
C ILE A 15 -10.62 -7.34 20.44
N PRO A 16 -11.52 -6.85 19.56
CA PRO A 16 -12.22 -7.70 18.59
C PRO A 16 -11.25 -8.54 17.76
N GLY A 17 -11.41 -9.88 17.80
CA GLY A 17 -10.49 -10.81 17.14
C GLY A 17 -9.06 -10.82 17.70
N GLY A 18 -8.81 -10.16 18.83
CA GLY A 18 -7.48 -10.02 19.44
C GLY A 18 -6.54 -9.05 18.73
N VAL A 19 -7.02 -8.25 17.75
CA VAL A 19 -6.17 -7.40 16.90
C VAL A 19 -6.79 -6.04 16.57
N ASN A 20 -5.95 -5.02 16.39
CA ASN A 20 -6.38 -3.67 15.94
C ASN A 20 -6.42 -3.51 14.41
N SER A 21 -6.05 -4.56 13.66
CA SER A 21 -6.12 -4.60 12.19
C SER A 21 -6.38 -6.04 11.76
N PRO A 22 -7.42 -6.34 10.96
CA PRO A 22 -7.89 -7.71 10.73
C PRO A 22 -6.84 -8.68 10.20
N VAL A 23 -6.00 -8.27 9.25
CA VAL A 23 -4.97 -9.13 8.63
C VAL A 23 -3.97 -9.67 9.66
N ARG A 24 -3.78 -8.98 10.79
CA ARG A 24 -2.86 -9.39 11.86
C ARG A 24 -3.37 -10.59 12.66
N ALA A 25 -4.63 -10.99 12.51
CA ALA A 25 -5.19 -12.15 13.19
C ALA A 25 -4.79 -13.48 12.55
N PHE A 26 -4.03 -13.46 11.44
CA PHE A 26 -3.66 -14.64 10.65
C PHE A 26 -4.87 -15.41 10.10
N SER A 27 -6.06 -14.80 10.03
CA SER A 27 -7.27 -15.48 9.56
C SER A 27 -7.16 -15.99 8.12
N GLY A 28 -6.35 -15.34 7.28
CA GLY A 28 -6.10 -15.78 5.90
C GLY A 28 -5.14 -16.96 5.77
N VAL A 29 -4.25 -17.17 6.74
CA VAL A 29 -3.18 -18.18 6.72
C VAL A 29 -3.34 -19.28 7.78
N GLY A 30 -4.25 -19.09 8.74
CA GLY A 30 -4.42 -19.97 9.90
C GLY A 30 -3.30 -19.82 10.94
N GLY A 31 -3.46 -20.52 12.07
CA GLY A 31 -2.50 -20.48 13.18
C GLY A 31 -2.70 -19.29 14.12
N ILE A 32 -1.64 -18.94 14.85
CA ILE A 32 -1.65 -17.90 15.88
C ILE A 32 -0.64 -16.81 15.50
N PRO A 33 -1.03 -15.53 15.55
CA PRO A 33 -0.16 -14.44 15.13
C PRO A 33 1.04 -14.27 16.06
N ARG A 34 2.19 -13.90 15.47
CA ARG A 34 3.38 -13.53 16.24
C ARG A 34 3.21 -12.14 16.86
N PHE A 35 3.37 -12.04 18.18
CA PHE A 35 3.42 -10.76 18.86
C PHE A 35 4.84 -10.20 18.77
N ILE A 36 5.03 -9.03 18.17
CA ILE A 36 6.36 -8.45 17.96
C ILE A 36 6.77 -7.61 19.18
N ALA A 37 7.96 -7.89 19.72
CA ALA A 37 8.52 -7.17 20.87
C ALA A 37 9.42 -6.00 20.45
N ARG A 38 10.20 -6.18 19.37
CA ARG A 38 11.05 -5.13 18.80
C ARG A 38 11.38 -5.45 17.34
N ALA A 39 11.91 -4.49 16.60
CA ALA A 39 12.39 -4.66 15.24
C ALA A 39 13.62 -3.77 14.99
N GLU A 40 14.55 -4.22 14.15
CA GLU A 40 15.79 -3.51 13.83
C GLU A 40 16.35 -4.01 12.48
N GLY A 41 16.73 -3.09 11.60
CA GLY A 41 17.22 -3.42 10.26
C GLY A 41 16.20 -4.22 9.45
N ALA A 42 16.59 -5.37 8.91
CA ALA A 42 15.69 -6.27 8.18
C ALA A 42 14.92 -7.26 9.07
N TYR A 43 14.94 -7.09 10.39
CA TYR A 43 14.43 -8.11 11.31
C TYR A 43 13.34 -7.64 12.26
N MET A 44 12.42 -8.55 12.55
CA MET A 44 11.55 -8.50 13.71
C MET A 44 11.98 -9.53 14.76
N PHE A 45 11.73 -9.21 16.03
CA PHE A 45 11.93 -10.12 17.14
C PHE A 45 10.60 -10.28 17.87
N ASP A 46 10.05 -11.49 17.86
CA ASP A 46 8.77 -11.76 18.50
C ASP A 46 8.90 -11.86 20.03
N ALA A 47 7.75 -11.97 20.71
CA ALA A 47 7.66 -12.03 22.16
C ALA A 47 8.36 -13.27 22.73
N ASP A 48 8.49 -14.33 21.93
CA ASP A 48 9.15 -15.59 22.25
C ASP A 48 10.68 -15.53 22.05
N GLY A 49 11.18 -14.46 21.45
CA GLY A 49 12.61 -14.25 21.19
C GLY A 49 13.09 -14.75 19.83
N ASN A 50 12.18 -15.21 18.96
CA ASN A 50 12.52 -15.63 17.61
C ASN A 50 12.92 -14.41 16.77
N LYS A 51 14.02 -14.54 16.03
CA LYS A 51 14.47 -13.55 15.05
C LYS A 51 13.89 -13.91 13.69
N LEU A 52 13.20 -12.96 13.05
CA LEU A 52 12.48 -13.16 11.80
C LEU A 52 12.98 -12.15 10.75
N ILE A 53 13.41 -12.60 9.57
CA ILE A 53 13.66 -11.74 8.41
C ILE A 53 12.30 -11.21 7.94
N ASP A 54 12.16 -9.89 7.80
CA ASP A 54 10.87 -9.25 7.60
C ASP A 54 10.66 -8.72 6.18
N TYR A 55 9.73 -9.35 5.44
CA TYR A 55 9.26 -8.90 4.14
C TYR A 55 7.89 -8.21 4.19
N VAL A 56 7.38 -7.91 5.38
CA VAL A 56 6.20 -7.06 5.58
C VAL A 56 6.63 -5.60 5.76
N GLY A 57 7.71 -5.33 6.49
CA GLY A 57 8.24 -3.97 6.65
C GLY A 57 7.20 -2.99 7.20
N SER A 58 6.37 -3.45 8.15
CA SER A 58 5.18 -2.76 8.65
C SER A 58 4.16 -2.37 7.56
N TRP A 59 4.02 -3.22 6.55
CA TRP A 59 3.20 -3.05 5.35
C TRP A 59 3.72 -1.98 4.38
N GLY A 60 5.02 -1.68 4.40
CA GLY A 60 5.68 -0.78 3.45
C GLY A 60 6.58 0.36 4.00
N PRO A 61 6.29 1.01 5.16
CA PRO A 61 7.05 2.18 5.63
C PRO A 61 8.55 1.96 5.85
N MET A 62 8.94 0.73 6.19
CA MET A 62 10.30 0.40 6.65
C MET A 62 11.25 0.14 5.47
N ILE A 63 11.24 1.02 4.46
CA ILE A 63 12.02 0.88 3.23
C ILE A 63 13.54 0.93 3.46
N ALA A 64 13.98 1.65 4.50
CA ALA A 64 15.37 1.68 4.96
C ALA A 64 15.64 0.73 6.15
N GLY A 65 14.70 -0.18 6.44
CA GLY A 65 14.72 -1.06 7.61
C GLY A 65 14.12 -0.43 8.87
N HIS A 66 13.89 -1.27 9.87
CA HIS A 66 13.35 -0.90 11.16
C HIS A 66 14.36 -0.15 12.01
N ALA A 67 13.88 0.79 12.82
CA ALA A 67 14.69 1.53 13.78
C ALA A 67 15.96 2.17 13.17
N HIS A 68 15.87 2.67 11.93
CA HIS A 68 16.99 3.33 11.26
C HIS A 68 17.54 4.46 12.15
N PRO A 69 18.86 4.48 12.47
CA PRO A 69 19.40 5.31 13.54
C PRO A 69 19.16 6.81 13.30
N GLU A 70 19.31 7.27 12.05
CA GLU A 70 19.06 8.69 11.72
C GLU A 70 17.59 9.09 11.90
N VAL A 71 16.64 8.18 11.66
CA VAL A 71 15.19 8.45 11.82
C VAL A 71 14.82 8.44 13.29
N VAL A 72 15.32 7.46 14.05
CA VAL A 72 15.08 7.37 15.51
C VAL A 72 15.60 8.62 16.21
N GLU A 73 16.78 9.11 15.83
CA GLU A 73 17.38 10.26 16.49
C GLU A 73 16.55 11.54 16.29
N VAL A 74 16.10 11.83 15.05
CA VAL A 74 15.24 13.02 14.83
C VAL A 74 13.89 12.93 15.53
N VAL A 75 13.34 11.72 15.71
CA VAL A 75 12.11 11.51 16.48
C VAL A 75 12.35 11.77 17.96
N ARG A 76 13.47 11.30 18.52
CA ARG A 76 13.84 11.54 19.92
C ARG A 76 14.00 13.03 20.18
N GLU A 77 14.71 13.74 19.31
CA GLU A 77 14.89 15.18 19.43
C GLU A 77 13.55 15.94 19.32
N ALA A 78 12.71 15.58 18.35
CA ALA A 78 11.38 16.18 18.22
C ALA A 78 10.52 15.95 19.48
N ALA A 79 10.59 14.78 20.09
CA ALA A 79 9.84 14.46 21.30
C ALA A 79 10.25 15.29 22.51
N LEU A 80 11.51 15.76 22.59
CA LEU A 80 11.97 16.66 23.66
C LEU A 80 11.32 18.05 23.56
N ALA A 81 10.92 18.49 22.36
CA ALA A 81 10.22 19.75 22.15
C ALA A 81 8.70 19.65 22.37
N GLY A 82 8.16 18.43 22.49
CA GLY A 82 6.75 18.14 22.71
C GLY A 82 6.14 17.24 21.63
N LEU A 83 5.09 16.49 21.98
CA LEU A 83 4.52 15.48 21.08
C LEU A 83 3.57 16.07 20.02
N SER A 84 2.91 17.19 20.33
CA SER A 84 1.99 17.90 19.44
C SER A 84 1.71 19.30 19.99
N TYR A 85 1.37 20.24 19.11
CA TYR A 85 1.15 21.65 19.46
C TYR A 85 -0.23 22.19 19.10
N GLY A 86 -0.93 21.57 18.15
CA GLY A 86 -2.21 22.09 17.63
C GLY A 86 -2.08 23.42 16.87
N ALA A 87 -0.87 23.75 16.39
CA ALA A 87 -0.54 24.95 15.63
C ALA A 87 0.53 24.63 14.57
N PRO A 88 0.65 25.44 13.50
CA PRO A 88 1.62 25.21 12.42
C PRO A 88 3.08 25.23 12.89
N THR A 89 3.92 24.44 12.22
CA THR A 89 5.35 24.28 12.50
C THR A 89 6.22 24.40 11.25
N GLU A 90 7.51 24.70 11.42
CA GLU A 90 8.46 24.77 10.31
C GLU A 90 8.64 23.41 9.60
N VAL A 91 8.59 22.31 10.35
CA VAL A 91 8.80 20.97 9.78
C VAL A 91 7.67 20.57 8.82
N GLU A 92 6.44 21.06 9.03
CA GLU A 92 5.33 20.88 8.09
C GLU A 92 5.60 21.56 6.75
N VAL A 93 6.14 22.79 6.76
CA VAL A 93 6.50 23.52 5.54
C VAL A 93 7.59 22.78 4.78
N ARG A 94 8.68 22.41 5.48
CA ARG A 94 9.80 21.67 4.87
C ARG A 94 9.37 20.33 4.30
N MET A 95 8.48 19.62 4.99
CA MET A 95 7.92 18.36 4.48
C MET A 95 7.08 18.59 3.23
N ALA A 96 6.19 19.60 3.22
CA ALA A 96 5.37 19.92 2.07
C ALA A 96 6.23 20.27 0.84
N ASP A 97 7.22 21.14 1.02
CA ASP A 97 8.15 21.52 -0.05
C ASP A 97 8.91 20.30 -0.58
N LYS A 98 9.41 19.43 0.31
CA LYS A 98 10.16 18.24 -0.10
C LYS A 98 9.30 17.23 -0.87
N VAL A 99 8.04 17.05 -0.47
CA VAL A 99 7.11 16.17 -1.19
C VAL A 99 6.80 16.72 -2.58
N CYS A 100 6.50 18.02 -2.70
CA CYS A 100 6.25 18.65 -4.00
C CYS A 100 7.49 18.67 -4.91
N GLU A 101 8.69 18.76 -4.33
CA GLU A 101 9.96 18.63 -5.07
C GLU A 101 10.12 17.23 -5.67
N ILE A 102 9.86 16.17 -4.88
CA ILE A 102 10.04 14.77 -5.32
C ILE A 102 8.91 14.30 -6.25
N VAL A 103 7.67 14.79 -6.07
CA VAL A 103 6.49 14.33 -6.80
C VAL A 103 5.90 15.48 -7.63
N PRO A 104 6.34 15.67 -8.90
CA PRO A 104 6.01 16.87 -9.70
C PRO A 104 4.53 17.00 -10.12
N SER A 105 3.68 16.02 -9.79
CA SER A 105 2.23 16.17 -9.91
C SER A 105 1.61 16.97 -8.75
N MET A 106 2.32 17.12 -7.64
CA MET A 106 1.87 17.85 -6.46
C MET A 106 2.37 19.29 -6.48
N ASP A 107 1.51 20.24 -6.89
CA ASP A 107 1.76 21.66 -6.70
C ASP A 107 1.49 22.09 -5.25
N MET A 108 0.59 21.38 -4.57
CA MET A 108 0.20 21.58 -3.17
C MET A 108 -0.10 20.22 -2.53
N VAL A 109 0.13 20.12 -1.22
CA VAL A 109 -0.09 18.90 -0.44
C VAL A 109 -0.71 19.22 0.93
N ARG A 110 -1.53 18.30 1.45
CA ARG A 110 -2.13 18.34 2.79
C ARG A 110 -1.77 17.06 3.55
N MET A 111 -1.24 17.22 4.76
CA MET A 111 -0.95 16.11 5.67
C MET A 111 -2.20 15.69 6.46
N VAL A 112 -2.36 14.38 6.65
CA VAL A 112 -3.45 13.72 7.37
C VAL A 112 -2.89 12.57 8.21
N SER A 113 -3.74 11.88 8.97
CA SER A 113 -3.31 10.87 9.95
C SER A 113 -3.18 9.46 9.35
N SER A 114 -3.73 9.22 8.16
CA SER A 114 -3.70 7.90 7.50
C SER A 114 -3.93 7.99 6.00
N GLY A 115 -3.61 6.91 5.28
CA GLY A 115 -3.99 6.75 3.87
C GLY A 115 -5.51 6.79 3.66
N THR A 116 -6.30 6.22 4.58
CA THR A 116 -7.78 6.30 4.54
C THR A 116 -8.27 7.75 4.56
N GLU A 117 -7.71 8.59 5.44
CA GLU A 117 -8.07 10.02 5.46
C GLU A 117 -7.67 10.73 4.17
N ALA A 118 -6.55 10.34 3.57
CA ALA A 118 -6.06 10.92 2.32
C ALA A 118 -7.00 10.61 1.15
N THR A 119 -7.38 9.35 0.96
CA THR A 119 -8.27 8.91 -0.12
C THR A 119 -9.69 9.46 0.05
N MET A 120 -10.23 9.45 1.27
CA MET A 120 -11.53 10.09 1.58
C MET A 120 -11.52 11.58 1.24
N SER A 121 -10.42 12.27 1.53
CA SER A 121 -10.28 13.71 1.26
C SER A 121 -10.08 13.99 -0.23
N ALA A 122 -9.26 13.21 -0.93
CA ALA A 122 -9.03 13.33 -2.36
C ALA A 122 -10.33 13.10 -3.16
N ILE A 123 -11.12 12.08 -2.80
CA ILE A 123 -12.43 11.82 -3.43
C ILE A 123 -13.41 12.95 -3.14
N ARG A 124 -13.48 13.44 -1.90
CA ARG A 124 -14.35 14.58 -1.56
C ARG A 124 -13.95 15.83 -2.34
N LEU A 125 -12.65 16.07 -2.49
CA LEU A 125 -12.12 17.19 -3.25
C LEU A 125 -12.44 17.07 -4.73
N ALA A 126 -12.27 15.89 -5.33
CA ALA A 126 -12.64 15.65 -6.73
C ALA A 126 -14.15 15.87 -6.98
N ARG A 127 -15.01 15.38 -6.09
CA ARG A 127 -16.47 15.65 -6.14
C ARG A 127 -16.76 17.15 -6.02
N GLY A 128 -16.12 17.84 -5.08
CA GLY A 128 -16.29 19.28 -4.87
C GLY A 128 -15.78 20.13 -6.04
N PHE A 129 -14.69 19.72 -6.68
CA PHE A 129 -14.08 20.39 -7.82
C PHE A 129 -14.93 20.22 -9.10
N THR A 130 -15.39 18.99 -9.36
CA THR A 130 -16.13 18.67 -10.59
C THR A 130 -17.64 18.94 -10.49
N GLY A 131 -18.19 18.99 -9.28
CA GLY A 131 -19.64 19.03 -9.05
C GLY A 131 -20.35 17.70 -9.36
N ARG A 132 -19.60 16.60 -9.49
CA ARG A 132 -20.09 15.28 -9.91
C ARG A 132 -20.11 14.29 -8.75
N ASN A 133 -20.88 13.20 -8.90
CA ASN A 133 -21.13 12.27 -7.81
C ASN A 133 -20.39 10.93 -7.95
N PHE A 134 -20.32 10.39 -9.17
CA PHE A 134 -19.78 9.04 -9.37
C PHE A 134 -18.27 9.01 -9.20
N ILE A 135 -17.78 7.92 -8.61
CA ILE A 135 -16.37 7.57 -8.59
C ILE A 135 -16.18 6.21 -9.24
N VAL A 136 -15.03 6.00 -9.88
CA VAL A 136 -14.60 4.70 -10.38
C VAL A 136 -13.46 4.21 -9.51
N LYS A 137 -13.55 2.95 -9.06
CA LYS A 137 -12.46 2.20 -8.42
C LYS A 137 -12.32 0.83 -9.09
N PHE A 138 -11.29 0.09 -8.74
CA PHE A 138 -11.04 -1.24 -9.30
C PHE A 138 -11.30 -2.36 -8.29
N GLU A 139 -11.75 -3.52 -8.77
CA GLU A 139 -11.84 -4.74 -7.96
C GLU A 139 -10.43 -5.16 -7.49
N GLY A 140 -10.33 -5.74 -6.30
CA GLY A 140 -9.06 -6.04 -5.64
C GLY A 140 -8.31 -4.82 -5.06
N GLY A 141 -8.58 -3.61 -5.54
CA GLY A 141 -7.99 -2.38 -4.99
C GLY A 141 -8.57 -1.98 -3.63
N TYR A 142 -7.71 -1.50 -2.73
CA TYR A 142 -8.08 -1.00 -1.41
C TYR A 142 -7.54 0.40 -1.16
N HIS A 143 -8.46 1.33 -0.90
CA HIS A 143 -8.17 2.76 -0.71
C HIS A 143 -8.54 3.22 0.71
N GLY A 144 -8.46 2.33 1.71
CA GLY A 144 -9.00 2.59 3.03
C GLY A 144 -10.47 2.22 3.18
N HIS A 145 -11.00 2.41 4.39
CA HIS A 145 -12.34 1.96 4.77
C HIS A 145 -13.38 3.09 4.81
N GLY A 146 -13.22 4.12 3.98
CA GLY A 146 -14.25 5.14 3.81
C GLY A 146 -15.49 4.53 3.15
N ASP A 147 -16.70 4.87 3.60
CA ASP A 147 -17.93 4.17 3.23
C ASP A 147 -18.16 4.07 1.69
N SER A 148 -17.79 5.10 0.91
CA SER A 148 -17.89 5.07 -0.56
C SER A 148 -16.97 4.03 -1.23
N LEU A 149 -16.00 3.48 -0.51
CA LEU A 149 -15.02 2.52 -1.02
C LEU A 149 -15.35 1.08 -0.61
N LEU A 150 -16.22 0.90 0.39
CA LEU A 150 -16.73 -0.40 0.85
C LEU A 150 -17.91 -0.86 -0.01
N VAL A 151 -17.63 -0.95 -1.32
CA VAL A 151 -18.61 -1.21 -2.39
C VAL A 151 -18.06 -2.28 -3.32
N LYS A 152 -18.93 -3.20 -3.74
CA LYS A 152 -18.69 -4.18 -4.81
C LYS A 152 -19.52 -3.82 -6.05
N ALA A 153 -19.19 -4.41 -7.19
CA ALA A 153 -20.02 -4.28 -8.39
C ALA A 153 -21.45 -4.78 -8.14
N GLY A 154 -22.45 -4.08 -8.70
CA GLY A 154 -23.82 -4.57 -8.75
C GLY A 154 -23.97 -5.72 -9.77
N SER A 155 -25.19 -6.19 -10.01
CA SER A 155 -25.48 -7.36 -10.88
C SER A 155 -25.10 -7.19 -12.37
N GLY A 156 -24.54 -6.05 -12.77
CA GLY A 156 -23.84 -5.83 -14.04
C GLY A 156 -22.82 -4.68 -13.95
N ALA A 157 -21.86 -4.62 -14.88
CA ALA A 157 -20.75 -3.66 -14.86
C ALA A 157 -21.19 -2.18 -14.81
N LEU A 158 -22.38 -1.88 -15.35
CA LEU A 158 -22.97 -0.53 -15.39
C LEU A 158 -24.08 -0.32 -14.34
N THR A 159 -24.32 -1.31 -13.49
CA THR A 159 -25.33 -1.21 -12.42
C THR A 159 -24.76 -0.47 -11.21
N PHE A 160 -25.65 0.14 -10.43
CA PHE A 160 -25.27 0.85 -9.20
C PHE A 160 -24.50 -0.07 -8.24
N GLY A 161 -23.47 0.48 -7.59
CA GLY A 161 -22.68 -0.25 -6.61
C GLY A 161 -23.50 -0.70 -5.40
N GLU A 162 -23.16 -1.88 -4.86
CA GLU A 162 -23.77 -2.42 -3.65
C GLU A 162 -22.78 -2.40 -2.48
N PRO A 163 -23.22 -2.10 -1.25
CA PRO A 163 -22.38 -2.24 -0.07
C PRO A 163 -21.77 -3.64 0.03
N ASN A 164 -20.48 -3.74 0.34
CA ASN A 164 -19.82 -5.01 0.65
C ASN A 164 -19.58 -5.23 2.16
N SER A 165 -19.95 -4.24 2.98
CA SER A 165 -19.90 -4.31 4.44
C SER A 165 -21.22 -3.82 5.05
N PRO A 166 -21.78 -4.50 6.06
CA PRO A 166 -22.87 -3.96 6.87
C PRO A 166 -22.52 -2.58 7.45
N GLY A 167 -23.53 -1.73 7.64
CA GLY A 167 -23.37 -0.38 8.17
C GLY A 167 -23.19 0.71 7.11
N VAL A 168 -22.90 0.35 5.86
CA VAL A 168 -22.79 1.30 4.74
C VAL A 168 -24.16 1.48 4.07
N PRO A 169 -24.72 2.71 4.01
CA PRO A 169 -25.99 2.96 3.34
C PRO A 169 -25.91 2.71 1.82
N ALA A 170 -26.91 2.02 1.26
CA ALA A 170 -27.00 1.79 -0.18
C ALA A 170 -27.02 3.10 -1.00
N ALA A 171 -27.60 4.16 -0.45
CA ALA A 171 -27.64 5.49 -1.07
C ALA A 171 -26.25 6.12 -1.30
N LEU A 172 -25.23 5.67 -0.56
CA LEU A 172 -23.85 6.08 -0.80
C LEU A 172 -23.16 5.15 -1.80
N ALA A 173 -23.39 3.84 -1.69
CA ALA A 173 -22.76 2.83 -2.54
C ALA A 173 -23.11 2.97 -4.02
N GLN A 174 -24.32 3.44 -4.35
CA GLN A 174 -24.76 3.66 -5.73
C GLN A 174 -23.86 4.61 -6.53
N TYR A 175 -23.10 5.49 -5.87
CA TYR A 175 -22.20 6.45 -6.53
C TYR A 175 -20.77 5.93 -6.72
N THR A 176 -20.55 4.63 -6.52
CA THR A 176 -19.24 3.99 -6.73
C THR A 176 -19.38 2.88 -7.76
N LEU A 177 -18.68 3.06 -8.88
CA LEU A 177 -18.53 2.06 -9.92
C LEU A 177 -17.27 1.25 -9.64
N THR A 178 -17.39 -0.08 -9.66
CA THR A 178 -16.26 -1.00 -9.49
C THR A 178 -15.99 -1.70 -10.81
N LEU A 179 -14.81 -1.45 -11.38
CA LEU A 179 -14.36 -1.99 -12.66
C LEU A 179 -13.22 -3.00 -12.48
N ASP A 180 -12.89 -3.75 -13.52
CA ASP A 180 -11.79 -4.69 -13.52
C ASP A 180 -10.45 -3.95 -13.70
N PHE A 181 -9.51 -4.19 -12.78
CA PHE A 181 -8.15 -3.70 -12.95
C PHE A 181 -7.53 -4.27 -14.23
N ASN A 182 -6.78 -3.46 -14.98
CA ASN A 182 -6.21 -3.81 -16.29
C ASN A 182 -7.21 -4.05 -17.44
N ASN A 183 -8.48 -3.63 -17.31
CA ASN A 183 -9.47 -3.70 -18.39
C ASN A 183 -9.74 -2.34 -19.04
N SER A 184 -8.85 -1.91 -19.94
CA SER A 184 -8.97 -0.64 -20.67
C SER A 184 -10.24 -0.50 -21.50
N GLU A 185 -10.78 -1.59 -22.06
CA GLU A 185 -11.99 -1.55 -22.87
C GLU A 185 -13.21 -1.17 -22.03
N GLN A 186 -13.38 -1.85 -20.89
CA GLN A 186 -14.48 -1.56 -19.96
C GLN A 186 -14.44 -0.11 -19.47
N ILE A 187 -13.25 0.45 -19.25
CA ILE A 187 -13.10 1.86 -18.88
C ILE A 187 -13.61 2.77 -19.99
N ARG A 188 -13.23 2.52 -21.25
CA ARG A 188 -13.68 3.33 -22.40
C ARG A 188 -15.20 3.24 -22.58
N GLU A 189 -15.78 2.05 -22.43
CA GLU A 189 -17.24 1.85 -22.48
C GLU A 189 -17.96 2.66 -21.39
N VAL A 190 -17.51 2.57 -20.15
CA VAL A 190 -18.11 3.29 -19.01
C VAL A 190 -17.99 4.80 -19.18
N PHE A 191 -16.84 5.30 -19.64
CA PHE A 191 -16.64 6.73 -19.86
C PHE A 191 -17.39 7.27 -21.07
N ALA A 192 -17.59 6.47 -22.11
CA ALA A 192 -18.44 6.82 -23.24
C ALA A 192 -19.91 7.01 -22.81
N GLU A 193 -20.40 6.20 -21.86
CA GLU A 193 -21.78 6.30 -21.36
C GLU A 193 -21.95 7.37 -20.27
N LYS A 194 -21.02 7.41 -19.30
CA LYS A 194 -21.19 8.13 -18.02
C LYS A 194 -20.07 9.10 -17.67
N GLY A 195 -19.10 9.33 -18.56
CA GLY A 195 -17.90 10.13 -18.26
C GLY A 195 -18.20 11.52 -17.71
N SER A 196 -19.28 12.17 -18.17
CA SER A 196 -19.71 13.50 -17.71
C SER A 196 -20.29 13.51 -16.28
N GLU A 197 -20.66 12.36 -15.73
CA GLU A 197 -21.19 12.20 -14.37
C GLU A 197 -20.13 11.71 -13.37
N ILE A 198 -18.93 11.33 -13.85
CA ILE A 198 -17.84 10.79 -13.05
C ILE A 198 -16.95 11.93 -12.56
N ALA A 199 -16.82 12.03 -11.23
CA ALA A 199 -15.95 12.97 -10.54
C ALA A 199 -14.48 12.54 -10.62
N CYS A 200 -14.21 11.26 -10.40
CA CYS A 200 -12.84 10.74 -10.42
C CYS A 200 -12.73 9.25 -10.71
N ILE A 201 -11.55 8.86 -11.19
CA ILE A 201 -11.02 7.51 -11.07
C ILE A 201 -10.04 7.51 -9.90
N ILE A 202 -10.11 6.52 -9.01
CA ILE A 202 -9.07 6.22 -8.03
C ILE A 202 -8.48 4.83 -8.30
N VAL A 203 -7.16 4.75 -8.32
CA VAL A 203 -6.43 3.52 -8.69
C VAL A 203 -5.13 3.39 -7.91
N GLU A 204 -4.80 2.19 -7.46
CA GLU A 204 -3.42 1.84 -7.08
C GLU A 204 -2.64 1.63 -8.39
N PRO A 205 -1.65 2.47 -8.75
CA PRO A 205 -1.01 2.36 -10.07
C PRO A 205 -0.30 1.02 -10.28
N VAL A 206 0.22 0.45 -9.18
CA VAL A 206 0.54 -0.97 -9.04
C VAL A 206 -0.30 -1.46 -7.88
N SER A 207 -1.18 -2.43 -8.09
CA SER A 207 -1.97 -2.96 -7.00
C SER A 207 -1.09 -3.72 -6.02
N GLY A 208 -1.31 -3.51 -4.72
CA GLY A 208 -0.65 -4.30 -3.68
C GLY A 208 -1.60 -5.01 -2.72
N ASN A 209 -2.90 -4.66 -2.73
CA ASN A 209 -3.93 -5.24 -1.85
C ASN A 209 -4.71 -6.41 -2.49
N MET A 210 -4.35 -6.79 -3.72
CA MET A 210 -4.65 -8.09 -4.31
C MET A 210 -3.35 -8.80 -4.71
N ASN A 211 -2.35 -8.71 -3.82
CA ASN A 211 -0.94 -9.01 -4.06
C ASN A 211 -0.35 -8.02 -5.09
N CYS A 212 0.92 -8.16 -5.43
CA CYS A 212 1.59 -7.23 -6.34
C CYS A 212 1.15 -7.47 -7.79
N VAL A 213 0.26 -6.65 -8.32
CA VAL A 213 -0.22 -6.73 -9.71
C VAL A 213 0.09 -5.43 -10.46
N PRO A 214 1.13 -5.41 -11.30
CA PRO A 214 1.48 -4.27 -12.15
C PRO A 214 0.40 -3.96 -13.19
N PRO A 215 0.34 -2.71 -13.68
CA PRO A 215 -0.55 -2.36 -14.77
C PRO A 215 -0.06 -3.02 -16.06
N VAL A 216 -0.99 -3.49 -16.90
CA VAL A 216 -0.65 -3.91 -18.25
C VAL A 216 -0.34 -2.68 -19.12
N PRO A 217 0.50 -2.81 -20.17
CA PRO A 217 0.83 -1.68 -21.04
C PRO A 217 -0.42 -0.98 -21.57
N GLY A 218 -0.46 0.36 -21.48
CA GLY A 218 -1.58 1.17 -21.96
C GLY A 218 -2.74 1.34 -20.97
N PHE A 219 -2.74 0.64 -19.83
CA PHE A 219 -3.83 0.75 -18.84
C PHE A 219 -3.87 2.13 -18.18
N LEU A 220 -2.76 2.57 -17.56
CA LEU A 220 -2.71 3.85 -16.86
C LEU A 220 -2.84 5.04 -17.83
N GLU A 221 -2.32 4.89 -19.04
CA GLU A 221 -2.48 5.85 -20.14
C GLU A 221 -3.95 5.97 -20.54
N THR A 222 -4.68 4.85 -20.64
CA THR A 222 -6.13 4.85 -20.89
C THR A 222 -6.87 5.60 -19.78
N LEU A 223 -6.51 5.40 -18.50
CA LEU A 223 -7.13 6.13 -17.39
C LEU A 223 -6.92 7.65 -17.52
N ARG A 224 -5.70 8.05 -17.89
CA ARG A 224 -5.36 9.46 -18.12
C ARG A 224 -6.17 10.07 -19.26
N GLU A 225 -6.21 9.38 -20.40
CA GLU A 225 -6.95 9.80 -21.59
C GLU A 225 -8.43 10.04 -21.28
N VAL A 226 -9.13 9.07 -20.68
CA VAL A 226 -10.58 9.20 -20.43
C VAL A 226 -10.88 10.27 -19.37
N CYS A 227 -9.99 10.47 -18.39
CA CYS A 227 -10.10 11.56 -17.42
C CYS A 227 -9.95 12.93 -18.09
N ASP A 228 -8.98 13.08 -19.00
CA ASP A 228 -8.75 14.32 -19.74
C ASP A 228 -9.92 14.66 -20.67
N GLU A 229 -10.45 13.68 -21.40
CA GLU A 229 -11.57 13.86 -22.32
C GLU A 229 -12.89 14.20 -21.61
N SER A 230 -13.15 13.58 -20.46
CA SER A 230 -14.40 13.75 -19.71
C SER A 230 -14.35 14.88 -18.68
N GLY A 231 -13.17 15.36 -18.31
CA GLY A 231 -12.94 16.28 -17.20
C GLY A 231 -13.07 15.64 -15.81
N ALA A 232 -12.98 14.31 -15.71
CA ALA A 232 -12.87 13.61 -14.43
C ALA A 232 -11.44 13.73 -13.86
N VAL A 233 -11.31 13.70 -12.54
CA VAL A 233 -10.02 13.76 -11.84
C VAL A 233 -9.38 12.36 -11.78
N LEU A 234 -8.14 12.21 -12.23
CA LEU A 234 -7.37 10.98 -12.02
C LEU A 234 -6.66 11.03 -10.67
N ILE A 235 -6.98 10.10 -9.78
CA ILE A 235 -6.36 9.96 -8.46
C ILE A 235 -5.48 8.71 -8.44
N PHE A 236 -4.19 8.88 -8.23
CA PHE A 236 -3.30 7.76 -7.92
C PHE A 236 -3.22 7.55 -6.42
N ASP A 237 -3.61 6.35 -5.99
CA ASP A 237 -3.35 5.88 -4.64
C ASP A 237 -1.95 5.30 -4.53
N GLU A 238 -1.01 6.17 -4.18
CA GLU A 238 0.39 5.84 -3.97
C GLU A 238 0.72 5.64 -2.49
N VAL A 239 -0.26 5.29 -1.65
CA VAL A 239 -0.02 5.00 -0.23
C VAL A 239 0.96 3.83 -0.08
N MET A 240 0.98 2.87 -1.01
CA MET A 240 1.94 1.76 -1.03
C MET A 240 3.12 1.96 -1.99
N THR A 241 2.84 2.45 -3.20
CA THR A 241 3.83 2.58 -4.28
C THR A 241 4.71 3.81 -4.15
N GLY A 242 4.18 4.89 -3.58
CA GLY A 242 4.87 6.16 -3.42
C GLY A 242 6.15 5.99 -2.64
N PHE A 243 7.25 6.52 -3.18
CA PHE A 243 8.60 6.41 -2.62
C PHE A 243 9.15 4.98 -2.52
N ARG A 244 8.45 3.97 -3.03
CA ARG A 244 8.87 2.56 -2.99
C ARG A 244 9.29 2.02 -4.33
N VAL A 245 8.42 2.16 -5.32
CA VAL A 245 8.68 1.61 -6.66
C VAL A 245 9.72 2.44 -7.41
N ALA A 246 9.77 3.74 -7.12
CA ALA A 246 10.79 4.72 -7.48
C ALA A 246 10.71 5.91 -6.49
N LEU A 247 11.64 6.86 -6.61
CA LEU A 247 11.67 8.06 -5.76
C LEU A 247 10.38 8.87 -5.89
N GLY A 248 9.97 9.19 -7.12
CA GLY A 248 8.72 9.86 -7.46
C GLY A 248 7.50 8.94 -7.53
N GLY A 249 7.61 7.68 -7.08
CA GLY A 249 6.51 6.71 -7.09
C GLY A 249 6.22 6.10 -8.45
N ALA A 250 5.08 5.43 -8.57
CA ALA A 250 4.66 4.73 -9.79
C ALA A 250 4.38 5.69 -10.94
N GLN A 251 3.92 6.91 -10.66
CA GLN A 251 3.78 7.94 -11.69
C GLN A 251 5.11 8.27 -12.41
N GLU A 252 6.25 8.17 -11.72
CA GLU A 252 7.57 8.28 -12.35
C GLU A 252 7.88 7.04 -13.20
N VAL A 253 7.66 5.84 -12.64
CA VAL A 253 7.93 4.56 -13.32
C VAL A 253 7.18 4.44 -14.64
N TYR A 254 5.90 4.82 -14.65
CA TYR A 254 5.02 4.65 -15.81
C TYR A 254 4.85 5.92 -16.64
N GLY A 255 5.41 7.06 -16.20
CA GLY A 255 5.32 8.32 -16.94
C GLY A 255 3.89 8.88 -17.08
N VAL A 256 2.96 8.48 -16.21
CA VAL A 256 1.57 8.95 -16.21
C VAL A 256 1.34 9.91 -15.05
N LYS A 257 0.96 11.16 -15.37
CA LYS A 257 0.73 12.23 -14.39
C LYS A 257 -0.73 12.23 -13.90
N PRO A 258 -1.00 11.90 -12.63
CA PRO A 258 -2.35 12.03 -12.06
C PRO A 258 -2.67 13.50 -11.73
N ASP A 259 -3.94 13.79 -11.49
CA ASP A 259 -4.41 15.10 -11.03
C ASP A 259 -4.25 15.26 -9.51
N LEU A 260 -4.50 14.18 -8.78
CA LEU A 260 -4.25 14.06 -7.34
C LEU A 260 -3.50 12.76 -7.05
N THR A 261 -2.69 12.77 -6.00
CA THR A 261 -2.01 11.59 -5.48
C THR A 261 -2.26 11.49 -3.98
N THR A 262 -2.53 10.29 -3.48
CA THR A 262 -2.54 9.99 -2.04
C THR A 262 -1.28 9.25 -1.64
N LEU A 263 -0.75 9.61 -0.47
CA LEU A 263 0.49 9.09 0.08
C LEU A 263 0.25 8.65 1.52
N GLY A 264 1.13 7.78 2.00
CA GLY A 264 1.16 7.34 3.38
C GLY A 264 2.42 6.53 3.62
N LYS A 265 2.40 5.70 4.65
CA LYS A 265 3.47 4.74 4.94
C LYS A 265 4.86 5.41 5.04
N ILE A 266 5.64 5.40 3.95
CA ILE A 266 7.03 5.89 3.90
C ILE A 266 7.11 7.39 4.26
N ILE A 267 6.12 8.21 3.88
CA ILE A 267 6.13 9.64 4.22
C ILE A 267 6.07 9.94 5.73
N GLY A 268 5.70 8.95 6.55
CA GLY A 268 5.74 9.06 8.00
C GLY A 268 7.02 8.49 8.62
N GLY A 269 7.93 7.90 7.84
CA GLY A 269 9.11 7.21 8.37
C GLY A 269 8.79 6.10 9.37
N GLY A 270 7.60 5.48 9.24
CA GLY A 270 7.07 4.48 10.18
C GLY A 270 6.03 5.01 11.17
N MET A 271 5.84 6.33 11.27
CA MET A 271 4.81 6.97 12.08
C MET A 271 3.46 7.05 11.32
N PRO A 272 2.31 7.11 12.02
CA PRO A 272 1.00 7.29 11.38
C PRO A 272 0.87 8.66 10.69
N VAL A 273 0.99 8.67 9.36
CA VAL A 273 0.78 9.83 8.48
C VAL A 273 0.21 9.35 7.16
N GLY A 274 -0.69 10.16 6.61
CA GLY A 274 -1.05 10.16 5.19
C GLY A 274 -0.90 11.57 4.61
N ALA A 275 -0.99 11.68 3.30
CA ALA A 275 -1.10 12.98 2.63
C ALA A 275 -1.91 12.84 1.35
N PHE A 276 -2.52 13.94 0.92
CA PHE A 276 -3.08 14.05 -0.42
C PHE A 276 -2.67 15.38 -1.03
N GLY A 277 -2.36 15.39 -2.31
CA GLY A 277 -1.85 16.55 -3.02
C GLY A 277 -1.99 16.40 -4.51
N GLY A 278 -1.72 17.45 -5.27
CA GLY A 278 -1.85 17.41 -6.71
C GLY A 278 -1.91 18.80 -7.31
N ARG A 279 -2.63 18.93 -8.42
CA ARG A 279 -2.81 20.20 -9.13
C ARG A 279 -3.35 21.30 -8.21
N ARG A 280 -2.75 22.48 -8.33
CA ARG A 280 -3.11 23.66 -7.52
C ARG A 280 -4.57 24.05 -7.62
N ASP A 281 -5.14 24.07 -8.83
CA ASP A 281 -6.52 24.48 -9.07
C ASP A 281 -7.54 23.57 -8.35
N ILE A 282 -7.24 22.27 -8.25
CA ILE A 282 -8.04 21.33 -7.47
C ILE A 282 -7.80 21.53 -5.97
N MET A 283 -6.54 21.62 -5.53
CA MET A 283 -6.20 21.74 -4.11
C MET A 283 -6.69 23.05 -3.45
N GLU A 284 -6.81 24.14 -4.21
CA GLU A 284 -7.34 25.42 -3.71
C GLU A 284 -8.86 25.38 -3.44
N HIS A 285 -9.58 24.32 -3.85
CA HIS A 285 -10.97 24.09 -3.43
C HIS A 285 -11.08 23.59 -1.98
N LEU A 286 -9.97 23.23 -1.34
CA LEU A 286 -9.91 22.76 0.03
C LEU A 286 -9.94 23.93 1.02
N SER A 287 -10.62 23.74 2.15
CA SER A 287 -10.58 24.66 3.27
C SER A 287 -9.13 24.87 3.77
N PRO A 288 -8.73 26.11 4.12
CA PRO A 288 -9.57 27.31 4.29
C PRO A 288 -9.74 28.19 3.03
N LEU A 289 -9.12 27.85 1.90
CA LEU A 289 -9.21 28.67 0.67
C LEU A 289 -10.54 28.44 -0.06
N GLY A 290 -10.94 27.17 -0.17
CA GLY A 290 -12.18 26.76 -0.81
C GLY A 290 -13.19 26.10 0.14
N PRO A 291 -14.36 25.70 -0.40
CA PRO A 291 -15.48 25.24 0.41
C PRO A 291 -15.38 23.78 0.86
N VAL A 292 -14.46 22.97 0.31
CA VAL A 292 -14.36 21.55 0.65
C VAL A 292 -13.69 21.36 2.01
N TYR A 293 -14.43 20.84 2.98
CA TYR A 293 -13.94 20.70 4.35
C TYR A 293 -13.05 19.45 4.55
N GLN A 294 -11.90 19.68 5.20
CA GLN A 294 -11.04 18.66 5.79
C GLN A 294 -10.34 19.28 7.01
N ALA A 295 -10.27 18.53 8.11
CA ALA A 295 -9.50 18.87 9.28
C ALA A 295 -8.98 17.59 9.94
N GLY A 296 -7.89 17.69 10.70
CA GLY A 296 -7.34 16.60 11.51
C GLY A 296 -6.55 17.16 12.68
N THR A 297 -6.95 16.83 13.90
CA THR A 297 -6.37 17.41 15.13
C THR A 297 -4.87 17.12 15.28
N LEU A 298 -4.41 15.96 14.78
CA LEU A 298 -3.03 15.50 14.87
C LEU A 298 -2.32 15.47 13.51
N SER A 299 -2.96 16.01 12.46
CA SER A 299 -2.32 16.23 11.16
C SER A 299 -1.08 17.09 11.33
N GLY A 300 0.01 16.74 10.63
CA GLY A 300 1.24 17.53 10.67
C GLY A 300 2.01 17.46 12.00
N ASN A 301 1.76 16.46 12.86
CA ASN A 301 2.46 16.35 14.14
C ASN A 301 4.00 16.28 13.96
N PRO A 302 4.77 16.96 14.85
CA PRO A 302 6.20 17.18 14.65
C PRO A 302 7.03 15.90 14.61
N LEU A 303 6.62 14.84 15.35
CA LEU A 303 7.34 13.57 15.38
C LEU A 303 7.28 12.89 14.02
N ALA A 304 6.08 12.78 13.44
CA ALA A 304 5.91 12.10 12.16
C ALA A 304 6.47 12.93 11.00
N MET A 305 6.35 14.26 11.05
CA MET A 305 6.96 15.14 10.05
C MET A 305 8.49 15.05 10.08
N SER A 306 9.10 14.98 11.28
CA SER A 306 10.55 14.82 11.42
C SER A 306 11.04 13.45 10.93
N ALA A 307 10.34 12.38 11.32
CA ALA A 307 10.64 11.02 10.87
C ALA A 307 10.55 10.90 9.33
N GLY A 308 9.45 11.40 8.78
CA GLY A 308 9.18 11.40 7.36
C GLY A 308 10.18 12.22 6.55
N LEU A 309 10.48 13.45 6.98
CA LEU A 309 11.43 14.31 6.30
C LEU A 309 12.83 13.68 6.26
N LYS A 310 13.26 13.07 7.38
CA LYS A 310 14.51 12.32 7.43
C LYS A 310 14.47 11.09 6.51
N MET A 311 13.34 10.39 6.44
CA MET A 311 13.17 9.28 5.50
C MET A 311 13.29 9.77 4.04
N MET A 312 12.68 10.90 3.68
CA MET A 312 12.80 11.50 2.34
C MET A 312 14.26 11.80 1.99
N GLU A 313 15.05 12.31 2.94
CA GLU A 313 16.49 12.53 2.75
C GLU A 313 17.26 11.22 2.53
N ILE A 314 16.93 10.16 3.28
CA ILE A 314 17.59 8.84 3.17
C ILE A 314 17.31 8.19 1.81
N ILE A 315 16.05 8.15 1.39
CA ILE A 315 15.66 7.50 0.13
C ILE A 315 16.11 8.30 -1.10
N SER A 316 16.40 9.60 -0.94
CA SER A 316 16.93 10.45 -2.01
C SER A 316 18.44 10.27 -2.25
N ARG A 317 19.12 9.40 -1.49
CA ARG A 317 20.55 9.14 -1.67
C ARG A 317 20.80 8.40 -2.98
N ASP A 318 21.90 8.76 -3.64
CA ASP A 318 22.32 8.11 -4.89
C ASP A 318 22.43 6.59 -4.71
N GLY A 319 21.88 5.85 -5.66
CA GLY A 319 21.92 4.39 -5.67
C GLY A 319 20.87 3.68 -4.81
N PHE A 320 20.09 4.39 -3.96
CA PHE A 320 19.12 3.77 -3.05
C PHE A 320 18.14 2.82 -3.76
N TYR A 321 17.49 3.29 -4.82
CA TYR A 321 16.51 2.49 -5.57
C TYR A 321 17.15 1.42 -6.45
N ALA A 322 18.37 1.64 -6.95
CA ALA A 322 19.10 0.63 -7.70
C ALA A 322 19.45 -0.56 -6.81
N GLU A 323 19.95 -0.29 -5.60
CA GLU A 323 20.23 -1.30 -4.58
C GLU A 323 18.96 -2.03 -4.15
N LEU A 324 17.89 -1.31 -3.82
CA LEU A 324 16.62 -1.90 -3.41
C LEU A 324 16.04 -2.82 -4.50
N THR A 325 16.09 -2.38 -5.75
CA THR A 325 15.59 -3.15 -6.90
C THR A 325 16.42 -4.39 -7.13
N ASP A 326 17.76 -4.30 -7.11
CA ASP A 326 18.66 -5.46 -7.25
C ASP A 326 18.39 -6.53 -6.19
N LYS A 327 18.30 -6.12 -4.91
CA LYS A 327 17.99 -7.02 -3.80
C LYS A 327 16.65 -7.72 -3.99
N THR A 328 15.63 -6.97 -4.41
CA THR A 328 14.28 -7.51 -4.64
C THR A 328 14.28 -8.46 -5.84
N THR A 329 14.99 -8.15 -6.91
CA THR A 329 15.10 -9.03 -8.09
C THR A 329 15.79 -10.34 -7.74
N ARG A 330 16.92 -10.30 -7.02
CA ARG A 330 17.63 -11.51 -6.58
C ARG A 330 16.76 -12.38 -5.66
N LEU A 331 15.97 -11.76 -4.79
CA LEU A 331 15.02 -12.46 -3.94
C LEU A 331 13.92 -13.15 -4.77
N VAL A 332 13.25 -12.41 -5.65
CA VAL A 332 12.12 -12.91 -6.45
C VAL A 332 12.57 -14.00 -7.41
N ASP A 333 13.63 -13.75 -8.19
CA ASP A 333 14.19 -14.72 -9.14
C ASP A 333 14.66 -15.99 -8.44
N GLY A 334 15.24 -15.84 -7.24
CA GLY A 334 15.68 -16.96 -6.43
C GLY A 334 14.51 -17.81 -5.90
N MET A 335 13.43 -17.18 -5.42
CA MET A 335 12.23 -17.90 -4.97
C MET A 335 11.51 -18.59 -6.14
N PHE A 336 11.40 -17.91 -7.28
CA PHE A 336 10.83 -18.48 -8.50
C PHE A 336 11.65 -19.68 -9.00
N SER A 337 12.98 -19.56 -9.01
CA SER A 337 13.88 -20.67 -9.38
C SER A 337 13.74 -21.86 -8.43
N ALA A 338 13.65 -21.61 -7.12
CA ALA A 338 13.45 -22.66 -6.12
C ALA A 338 12.11 -23.40 -6.30
N ALA A 339 11.02 -22.68 -6.58
CA ALA A 339 9.73 -23.27 -6.89
C ALA A 339 9.79 -24.16 -8.14
N LYS A 340 10.45 -23.66 -9.19
CA LYS A 340 10.65 -24.39 -10.46
C LYS A 340 11.48 -25.66 -10.27
N GLU A 341 12.55 -25.61 -9.49
CA GLU A 341 13.38 -26.78 -9.15
C GLU A 341 12.58 -27.86 -8.42
N ALA A 342 11.65 -27.46 -7.55
CA ALA A 342 10.74 -28.35 -6.83
C ALA A 342 9.51 -28.80 -7.64
N GLY A 343 9.32 -28.29 -8.87
CA GLY A 343 8.15 -28.60 -9.70
C GLY A 343 6.84 -27.99 -9.18
N ILE A 344 6.91 -26.92 -8.40
CA ILE A 344 5.74 -26.20 -7.86
C ILE A 344 5.39 -25.02 -8.77
N PRO A 345 4.20 -24.99 -9.40
CA PRO A 345 3.76 -23.85 -10.19
C PRO A 345 3.65 -22.58 -9.34
N VAL A 346 4.44 -21.57 -9.69
CA VAL A 346 4.45 -20.24 -9.09
C VAL A 346 4.64 -19.21 -10.20
N SER A 347 3.93 -18.09 -10.12
CA SER A 347 4.21 -16.85 -10.85
C SER A 347 4.68 -15.78 -9.87
N SER A 348 5.37 -14.77 -10.38
CA SER A 348 5.87 -13.67 -9.57
C SER A 348 5.81 -12.35 -10.31
N ASN A 349 5.52 -11.28 -9.59
CA ASN A 349 5.57 -9.91 -10.09
C ASN A 349 6.50 -9.08 -9.21
N GLN A 350 7.10 -8.04 -9.79
CA GLN A 350 7.95 -7.10 -9.10
C GLN A 350 7.84 -5.71 -9.72
N VAL A 351 7.81 -4.67 -8.89
CA VAL A 351 8.09 -3.29 -9.31
C VAL A 351 8.92 -2.61 -8.23
N GLY A 352 10.17 -2.25 -8.56
CA GLY A 352 11.13 -1.71 -7.60
C GLY A 352 11.28 -2.60 -6.37
N GLY A 353 11.04 -2.04 -5.18
CA GLY A 353 11.10 -2.75 -3.89
C GLY A 353 9.83 -3.51 -3.48
N MET A 354 8.82 -3.61 -4.34
CA MET A 354 7.55 -4.32 -4.08
C MET A 354 7.47 -5.57 -4.94
N PHE A 355 6.98 -6.67 -4.38
CA PHE A 355 6.90 -7.94 -5.10
C PHE A 355 5.69 -8.78 -4.70
N GLY A 356 5.39 -9.79 -5.51
CA GLY A 356 4.32 -10.75 -5.27
C GLY A 356 4.72 -12.15 -5.69
N LEU A 357 4.26 -13.14 -4.93
CA LEU A 357 4.34 -14.56 -5.26
C LEU A 357 2.93 -15.13 -5.37
N PHE A 358 2.69 -15.87 -6.44
CA PHE A 358 1.38 -16.42 -6.79
C PHE A 358 1.52 -17.91 -7.02
N PHE A 359 0.86 -18.74 -6.21
CA PHE A 359 0.83 -20.19 -6.45
C PHE A 359 -0.16 -20.50 -7.57
N SER A 360 0.30 -20.33 -8.81
CA SER A 360 -0.52 -20.41 -10.02
C SER A 360 0.22 -21.16 -11.13
N GLU A 361 -0.55 -21.79 -12.02
CA GLU A 361 -0.03 -22.37 -13.27
C GLU A 361 0.12 -21.31 -14.38
N GLU A 362 -0.52 -20.16 -14.21
CA GLU A 362 -0.40 -19.06 -15.17
C GLU A 362 0.99 -18.46 -15.13
N GLU A 363 1.57 -18.17 -16.30
CA GLU A 363 2.90 -17.58 -16.39
C GLU A 363 2.93 -16.18 -15.74
N LYS A 364 1.85 -15.39 -15.92
CA LYS A 364 1.73 -14.03 -15.40
C LYS A 364 0.34 -13.79 -14.80
N VAL A 365 0.33 -13.23 -13.60
CA VAL A 365 -0.87 -12.74 -12.93
C VAL A 365 -1.00 -11.24 -13.13
N THR A 366 -2.07 -10.81 -13.78
CA THR A 366 -2.30 -9.45 -14.29
C THR A 366 -3.67 -8.87 -13.91
N ASN A 367 -4.58 -9.66 -13.35
CA ASN A 367 -5.90 -9.17 -12.93
C ASN A 367 -6.40 -9.92 -11.69
N TYR A 368 -7.46 -9.40 -11.09
CA TYR A 368 -8.02 -9.93 -9.85
C TYR A 368 -8.54 -11.37 -9.97
N GLN A 369 -9.10 -11.74 -11.12
CA GLN A 369 -9.61 -13.09 -11.36
C GLN A 369 -8.48 -14.13 -11.34
N GLN A 370 -7.31 -13.81 -11.92
CA GLN A 370 -6.12 -14.65 -11.85
C GLN A 370 -5.57 -14.77 -10.42
N VAL A 371 -5.59 -13.67 -9.64
CA VAL A 371 -5.17 -13.68 -8.23
C VAL A 371 -6.06 -14.62 -7.41
N THR A 372 -7.37 -14.50 -7.55
CA THR A 372 -8.35 -15.32 -6.81
C THR A 372 -8.39 -16.79 -7.25
N ALA A 373 -7.88 -17.10 -8.45
CA ALA A 373 -7.69 -18.46 -8.93
C ALA A 373 -6.42 -19.14 -8.40
N CYS A 374 -5.53 -18.42 -7.69
CA CYS A 374 -4.31 -18.98 -7.12
C CYS A 374 -4.61 -20.02 -6.03
N ASN A 375 -3.67 -20.96 -5.84
CA ASN A 375 -3.75 -21.98 -4.78
C ASN A 375 -3.40 -21.37 -3.41
N ILE A 376 -4.43 -20.89 -2.72
CA ILE A 376 -4.33 -20.25 -1.40
C ILE A 376 -3.86 -21.22 -0.31
N ASP A 377 -4.31 -22.49 -0.36
CA ASP A 377 -3.89 -23.49 0.62
C ASP A 377 -2.39 -23.75 0.56
N ARG A 378 -1.83 -23.81 -0.65
CA ARG A 378 -0.39 -23.96 -0.85
C ARG A 378 0.38 -22.71 -0.41
N PHE A 379 -0.15 -21.51 -0.64
CA PHE A 379 0.40 -20.29 -0.07
C PHE A 379 0.44 -20.36 1.46
N ASN A 380 -0.64 -20.82 2.10
CA ASN A 380 -0.72 -20.91 3.56
C ASN A 380 0.32 -21.89 4.12
N GLN A 381 0.51 -23.04 3.48
CA GLN A 381 1.55 -24.00 3.85
C GLN A 381 2.96 -23.40 3.65
N PHE A 382 3.19 -22.71 2.53
CA PHE A 382 4.44 -22.01 2.28
C PHE A 382 4.73 -20.94 3.33
N PHE A 383 3.73 -20.12 3.67
CA PHE A 383 3.83 -19.08 4.70
C PHE A 383 4.30 -19.66 6.04
N HIS A 384 3.66 -20.73 6.53
CA HIS A 384 4.08 -21.36 7.79
C HIS A 384 5.45 -22.02 7.69
N GLY A 385 5.76 -22.68 6.57
CA GLY A 385 7.09 -23.26 6.34
C GLY A 385 8.21 -22.22 6.33
N MET A 386 7.96 -21.03 5.78
CA MET A 386 8.88 -19.89 5.82
C MET A 386 8.99 -19.31 7.24
N LEU A 387 7.87 -19.18 7.93
CA LEU A 387 7.80 -18.68 9.30
C LEU A 387 8.61 -19.56 10.27
N ASP A 388 8.47 -20.88 10.16
CA ASP A 388 9.20 -21.86 10.98
C ASP A 388 10.72 -21.83 10.73
N ARG A 389 11.14 -21.28 9.58
CA ARG A 389 12.54 -21.06 9.18
C ARG A 389 13.03 -19.65 9.44
N GLY A 390 12.23 -18.83 10.15
CA GLY A 390 12.61 -17.49 10.56
C GLY A 390 12.45 -16.44 9.46
N VAL A 391 11.55 -16.64 8.49
CA VAL A 391 11.19 -15.65 7.47
C VAL A 391 9.72 -15.27 7.60
N TYR A 392 9.46 -13.99 7.82
CA TYR A 392 8.13 -13.43 7.96
C TYR A 392 7.67 -12.78 6.66
N MET A 393 6.88 -13.52 5.89
CA MET A 393 6.19 -13.02 4.70
C MET A 393 4.87 -12.33 5.10
N ALA A 394 4.22 -11.65 4.16
CA ALA A 394 2.87 -11.14 4.40
C ALA A 394 1.92 -12.32 4.73
N PRO A 395 1.16 -12.28 5.84
CA PRO A 395 0.25 -13.35 6.24
C PRO A 395 -1.08 -13.34 5.45
N SER A 396 -0.98 -13.19 4.12
CA SER A 396 -2.10 -13.19 3.17
C SER A 396 -1.59 -13.40 1.75
N ALA A 397 -2.27 -14.26 0.98
CA ALA A 397 -1.99 -14.46 -0.45
C ALA A 397 -2.37 -13.23 -1.32
N PHE A 398 -3.07 -12.26 -0.74
CA PHE A 398 -3.57 -11.05 -1.39
C PHE A 398 -2.78 -9.80 -0.99
N GLU A 399 -1.61 -9.95 -0.38
CA GLU A 399 -0.78 -8.82 0.05
C GLU A 399 0.57 -8.86 -0.65
N ALA A 400 1.02 -7.69 -1.12
CA ALA A 400 2.36 -7.55 -1.64
C ALA A 400 3.43 -7.72 -0.54
N GLY A 401 4.58 -8.24 -0.93
CA GLY A 401 5.80 -8.26 -0.13
C GLY A 401 6.67 -7.03 -0.37
N PHE A 402 7.50 -6.69 0.62
CA PHE A 402 8.36 -5.51 0.61
C PHE A 402 9.79 -5.86 1.02
N ALA A 403 10.75 -5.58 0.15
CA ALA A 403 12.15 -5.55 0.55
C ALA A 403 12.50 -4.19 1.18
N SER A 404 13.64 -4.14 1.86
CA SER A 404 14.26 -2.91 2.38
C SER A 404 15.74 -2.91 2.05
N THR A 405 16.37 -1.72 2.01
CA THR A 405 17.82 -1.62 1.81
C THR A 405 18.61 -2.22 2.98
N ALA A 406 17.98 -2.43 4.14
CA ALA A 406 18.60 -3.10 5.27
C ALA A 406 18.78 -4.63 5.08
N HIS A 407 18.14 -5.25 4.09
CA HIS A 407 18.36 -6.66 3.77
C HIS A 407 19.78 -6.86 3.24
N THR A 408 20.54 -7.71 3.91
CA THR A 408 21.92 -8.06 3.53
C THR A 408 21.95 -9.22 2.53
N ASP A 409 23.11 -9.47 1.92
CA ASP A 409 23.31 -10.65 1.07
C ASP A 409 23.09 -11.96 1.86
N GLU A 410 23.46 -11.96 3.14
CA GLU A 410 23.22 -13.08 4.05
C GLU A 410 21.73 -13.30 4.31
N ASP A 411 20.93 -12.23 4.45
CA ASP A 411 19.48 -12.32 4.62
C ASP A 411 18.79 -12.89 3.39
N LEU A 412 19.22 -12.44 2.20
CA LEU A 412 18.72 -12.99 0.94
C LEU A 412 19.10 -14.47 0.82
N ALA A 413 20.36 -14.83 1.09
CA ALA A 413 20.80 -16.22 1.04
C ALA A 413 20.04 -17.12 2.03
N ALA A 414 19.81 -16.65 3.25
CA ALA A 414 19.03 -17.37 4.26
C ALA A 414 17.56 -17.55 3.83
N THR A 415 16.95 -16.50 3.26
CA THR A 415 15.58 -16.54 2.75
C THR A 415 15.44 -17.55 1.60
N LEU A 416 16.36 -17.51 0.64
CA LEU A 416 16.34 -18.42 -0.51
C LEU A 416 16.62 -19.87 -0.11
N LYS A 417 17.48 -20.09 0.89
CA LYS A 417 17.66 -21.42 1.48
C LYS A 417 16.35 -21.92 2.11
N ALA A 418 15.68 -21.09 2.91
CA ALA A 418 14.41 -21.44 3.53
C ALA A 418 13.34 -21.77 2.47
N ALA A 419 13.21 -20.93 1.44
CA ALA A 419 12.28 -21.15 0.34
C ALA A 419 12.51 -22.48 -0.37
N ARG A 420 13.76 -22.84 -0.70
CA ARG A 420 14.09 -24.13 -1.33
C ARG A 420 13.67 -25.32 -0.47
N GLU A 421 13.93 -25.26 0.82
CA GLU A 421 13.55 -26.34 1.75
C GLU A 421 12.03 -26.48 1.84
N VAL A 422 11.29 -25.37 1.95
CA VAL A 422 9.83 -25.36 2.01
C VAL A 422 9.22 -25.87 0.70
N PHE A 423 9.71 -25.39 -0.46
CA PHE A 423 9.20 -25.87 -1.75
C PHE A 423 9.44 -27.38 -1.94
N ALA A 424 10.58 -27.90 -1.48
CA ALA A 424 10.84 -29.34 -1.50
C ALA A 424 9.88 -30.13 -0.59
N GLU A 425 9.53 -29.58 0.58
CA GLU A 425 8.51 -30.16 1.48
C GLU A 425 7.10 -30.14 0.88
N LEU A 426 6.76 -29.12 0.08
CA LEU A 426 5.45 -29.02 -0.58
C LEU A 426 5.32 -29.92 -1.82
N ALA A 427 6.44 -30.39 -2.37
CA ALA A 427 6.49 -31.26 -3.54
C ALA A 427 6.39 -32.76 -3.19
N GLY A 428 6.78 -33.13 -1.96
CA GLY A 428 6.65 -34.49 -1.42
C GLY A 428 5.29 -34.72 -0.77
#